data_AF-A0A2E8VK87-F1
#
_entry.id   AF-A0A2E8VK87-F1
#
_cell.length_a   1.000
_cell.length_b   1.000
_cell.length_c   1.000
_cell.angle_alpha   90.00
_cell.angle_beta   90.00
_cell.angle_gamma   90.00
#
_symmetry.space_group_name_H-M   'P 1'
#
loop_
_entity.id
_entity.type
_entity.pdbx_description
1 polymer ?
#
loop_
_entity_poly.entity_id
_entity_poly.type
_entity_poly.pdbx_seq_one_letter_code
_entity_poly.pdbx_strand_id
1 'polypeptide(L)'
;MRCGHVAAMQIDHFMYAVSSLDEGDAWAASVFDAEPAAGGAHVGLGTRNALLSLGHTYLELIAPDPEQDIAGTQGERFAALAAPGLVTWAARGDLGAAAQTLQAEGIRASGPHRTQRATPGGGLLIWDLLFHGSEELGGLLPFCIDWLECPHPSGVNPVGGQLEGVTLALQDPAPQCAHRTWRRRRRGLRRRAVDVGRGGLCQRAGDAHDDGRDPCRTFRPLNPFLARLGYADTDRVVITHADDMGFCHAATAECLQSDATSCASVLVNAPWFPEAERLCRDNPGFDVGVHLTLTSEYDGIRWSALSATDRATGMLDDEGYLWRTVAEAVANVPPEAAKAEMRAQIDRALAAGIDVTHIDTHMGTVVHPRYLLDYLDLAREYAVPA
;
A
#
# COMPACT_ATOMS: atom_id res chain seq x y z
N MET A 1 4.07 33.56 13.84
CA MET A 1 4.07 32.42 14.78
C MET A 1 4.91 31.33 14.14
N ARG A 2 5.94 30.84 14.83
CA ARG A 2 6.85 29.82 14.29
C ARG A 2 6.07 28.50 14.19
N CYS A 3 6.00 27.92 12.99
CA CYS A 3 5.53 26.55 12.80
C CYS A 3 6.44 25.66 13.64
N GLY A 4 5.92 25.09 14.72
CA GLY A 4 6.64 24.12 15.53
C GLY A 4 7.00 22.94 14.64
N HIS A 5 8.25 22.48 14.69
CA HIS A 5 8.60 21.20 14.10
C HIS A 5 7.66 20.15 14.71
N VAL A 6 6.77 19.57 13.89
CA VAL A 6 6.11 18.32 14.27
C VAL A 6 7.23 17.31 14.45
N ALA A 7 7.41 16.78 15.66
CA ALA A 7 8.38 15.72 15.87
C ALA A 7 8.02 14.56 14.92
N ALA A 8 8.93 14.22 14.02
CA ALA A 8 8.68 13.20 13.00
C ALA A 8 8.49 11.84 13.68
N MET A 9 7.33 11.23 13.48
CA MET A 9 7.09 9.84 13.87
C MET A 9 8.02 8.91 13.10
N GLN A 10 8.54 7.87 13.77
CA GLN A 10 9.41 6.86 13.16
C GLN A 10 8.81 5.47 13.33
N ILE A 11 9.08 4.55 12.40
CA ILE A 11 8.71 3.15 12.59
C ILE A 11 9.47 2.59 13.80
N ASP A 12 8.73 2.07 14.78
CA ASP A 12 9.29 1.47 15.99
C ASP A 12 9.48 -0.03 15.80
N HIS A 13 8.40 -0.76 15.50
CA HIS A 13 8.43 -2.20 15.26
C HIS A 13 7.22 -2.72 14.48
N PHE A 14 7.35 -3.97 14.03
CA PHE A 14 6.31 -4.76 13.38
C PHE A 14 5.88 -5.91 14.30
N MET A 15 4.58 -6.11 14.48
CA MET A 15 4.03 -7.20 15.29
C MET A 15 3.58 -8.35 14.40
N TYR A 16 4.27 -9.48 14.49
CA TYR A 16 3.96 -10.71 13.78
C TYR A 16 3.38 -11.74 14.75
N ALA A 17 2.08 -11.99 14.63
CA ALA A 17 1.38 -12.89 15.53
C ALA A 17 1.53 -14.34 15.07
N VAL A 18 1.78 -15.22 16.03
CA VAL A 18 1.97 -16.66 15.83
C VAL A 18 1.16 -17.43 16.87
N SER A 19 0.82 -18.68 16.56
CA SER A 19 0.02 -19.52 17.46
C SER A 19 0.81 -19.98 18.70
N SER A 20 2.14 -20.06 18.58
CA SER A 20 3.10 -20.34 19.66
C SER A 20 4.46 -19.71 19.35
N LEU A 21 5.24 -19.35 20.38
CA LEU A 21 6.61 -18.85 20.17
C LEU A 21 7.53 -19.93 19.59
N ASP A 22 7.35 -21.22 19.92
CA ASP A 22 8.17 -22.30 19.35
C ASP A 22 8.04 -22.34 17.81
N GLU A 23 6.83 -22.17 17.28
CA GLU A 23 6.58 -22.06 15.84
C GLU A 23 7.16 -20.75 15.27
N GLY A 24 6.98 -19.64 15.97
CA GLY A 24 7.48 -18.33 15.55
C GLY A 24 9.01 -18.27 15.49
N ASP A 25 9.69 -18.83 16.48
CA ASP A 25 11.15 -18.85 16.58
C ASP A 25 11.74 -19.72 15.47
N ALA A 26 11.15 -20.88 15.21
CA ALA A 26 11.56 -21.75 14.10
C ALA A 26 11.34 -21.07 12.74
N TRP A 27 10.22 -20.38 12.55
CA TRP A 27 9.95 -19.59 11.35
C TRP A 27 10.96 -18.45 11.18
N ALA A 28 11.24 -17.70 12.24
CA ALA A 28 12.14 -16.57 12.18
C ALA A 28 13.59 -17.00 11.93
N ALA A 29 14.06 -18.08 12.55
CA ALA A 29 15.36 -18.66 12.25
C ALA A 29 15.49 -19.08 10.78
N SER A 30 14.42 -19.64 10.20
CA SER A 30 14.36 -20.01 8.78
C SER A 30 14.37 -18.80 7.83
N VAL A 31 13.63 -17.74 8.16
CA VAL A 31 13.44 -16.57 7.29
C VAL A 31 14.58 -15.56 7.40
N PHE A 32 15.08 -15.31 8.61
CA PHE A 32 16.04 -14.25 8.90
C PHE A 32 17.45 -14.77 9.19
N ASP A 33 17.66 -16.09 9.20
CA ASP A 33 18.94 -16.73 9.57
C ASP A 33 19.43 -16.28 10.96
N ALA A 34 18.47 -16.02 11.88
CA ALA A 34 18.73 -15.51 13.22
C ALA A 34 17.71 -16.03 14.23
N GLU A 35 18.20 -16.48 15.39
CA GLU A 35 17.34 -16.87 16.51
C GLU A 35 16.82 -15.62 17.24
N PRO A 36 15.49 -15.44 17.37
CA PRO A 36 14.92 -14.36 18.18
C PRO A 36 15.35 -14.46 19.64
N ALA A 37 15.59 -13.30 20.26
CA ALA A 37 15.80 -13.26 21.70
C ALA A 37 14.45 -13.29 22.44
N ALA A 38 14.38 -14.08 23.51
CA ALA A 38 13.24 -14.07 24.41
C ALA A 38 12.98 -12.64 24.90
N GLY A 39 11.80 -12.13 24.61
CA GLY A 39 11.32 -10.87 25.13
C GLY A 39 10.82 -11.10 26.55
N GLY A 40 9.54 -11.41 26.70
CA GLY A 40 8.91 -11.74 27.98
C GLY A 40 7.38 -11.70 27.95
N ALA A 41 6.76 -11.87 29.12
CA ALA A 41 5.31 -11.90 29.28
C ALA A 41 4.68 -10.49 29.40
N HIS A 42 3.54 -10.30 28.73
CA HIS A 42 2.65 -9.15 28.88
C HIS A 42 1.50 -9.54 29.82
N VAL A 43 1.73 -9.37 31.13
CA VAL A 43 0.77 -9.77 32.17
C VAL A 43 -0.54 -9.01 32.00
N GLY A 44 -1.65 -9.75 31.93
CA GLY A 44 -3.01 -9.20 31.75
C GLY A 44 -3.44 -9.06 30.29
N LEU A 45 -2.51 -9.12 29.32
CA LEU A 45 -2.83 -9.22 27.89
C LEU A 45 -2.83 -10.67 27.39
N GLY A 46 -2.32 -11.62 28.19
CA GLY A 46 -2.29 -13.05 27.86
C GLY A 46 -1.30 -13.40 26.75
N THR A 47 -0.30 -12.56 26.50
CA THR A 47 0.69 -12.77 25.43
C THR A 47 2.11 -12.72 25.95
N ARG A 48 3.02 -13.34 25.19
CA ARG A 48 4.48 -13.27 25.37
C ARG A 48 5.15 -13.06 24.02
N ASN A 49 6.36 -12.52 24.02
CA ASN A 49 7.07 -12.18 22.79
C ASN A 49 8.51 -12.67 22.70
N ALA A 50 9.01 -12.70 21.47
CA ALA A 50 10.41 -12.82 21.10
C ALA A 50 10.77 -11.75 20.06
N LEU A 51 12.04 -11.34 20.00
CA LEU A 51 12.46 -10.11 19.34
C LEU A 51 13.65 -10.33 18.40
N LEU A 52 13.58 -9.73 17.21
CA LEU A 52 14.70 -9.64 16.25
C LEU A 52 14.91 -8.20 15.81
N SER A 53 16.15 -7.72 15.83
CA SER A 53 16.50 -6.39 15.32
C SER A 53 16.50 -6.37 13.79
N LEU A 54 15.94 -5.30 13.23
CA LEU A 54 15.95 -4.97 11.81
C LEU A 54 16.67 -3.63 11.58
N GLY A 55 17.72 -3.36 12.37
CA GLY A 55 18.48 -2.12 12.38
C GLY A 55 17.91 -1.09 13.35
N HIS A 56 17.27 -0.04 12.84
CA HIS A 56 16.69 1.02 13.68
C HIS A 56 15.29 0.68 14.24
N THR A 57 14.75 -0.47 13.83
CA THR A 57 13.44 -1.05 14.20
C THR A 57 13.62 -2.53 14.54
N TYR A 58 12.56 -3.22 14.92
CA TYR A 58 12.60 -4.64 15.25
C TYR A 58 11.31 -5.37 14.83
N LEU A 59 11.41 -6.69 14.70
CA LEU A 59 10.28 -7.59 14.56
C LEU A 59 9.93 -8.16 15.94
N GLU A 60 8.67 -8.01 16.34
CA GLU A 60 8.10 -8.65 17.51
C GLU A 60 7.30 -9.87 17.08
N LEU A 61 7.81 -11.06 17.39
CA LEU A 61 7.00 -12.28 17.39
C LEU A 61 6.15 -12.26 18.64
N ILE A 62 4.83 -12.29 18.49
CA ILE A 62 3.89 -12.28 19.61
C ILE A 62 2.99 -13.50 19.57
N ALA A 63 2.87 -14.18 20.71
CA ALA A 63 2.09 -15.41 20.83
C ALA A 63 1.26 -15.40 22.12
N PRO A 64 0.25 -16.27 22.24
CA PRO A 64 -0.41 -16.56 23.51
C PRO A 64 0.62 -17.00 24.56
N ASP A 65 0.43 -16.54 25.79
CA ASP A 65 1.24 -16.97 26.92
C ASP A 65 0.57 -18.17 27.61
N PRO A 66 1.15 -19.38 27.54
CA PRO A 66 0.56 -20.57 28.16
C PRO A 66 0.56 -20.50 29.70
N GLU A 67 1.29 -19.56 30.31
CA GLU A 67 1.33 -19.39 31.77
C GLU A 67 0.22 -18.45 32.29
N GLN A 68 -0.59 -17.86 31.41
CA GLN A 68 -1.66 -16.93 31.78
C GLN A 68 -3.05 -17.51 31.45
N ASP A 69 -4.06 -17.07 32.21
CA ASP A 69 -5.46 -17.21 31.77
C ASP A 69 -5.70 -16.22 30.63
N ILE A 70 -5.91 -16.76 29.43
CA ILE A 70 -6.05 -15.96 28.21
C ILE A 70 -7.51 -15.63 27.87
N ALA A 71 -8.50 -16.11 28.61
CA ALA A 71 -9.91 -15.89 28.27
C ALA A 71 -10.27 -14.39 28.19
N GLY A 72 -10.80 -13.95 27.05
CA GLY A 72 -11.16 -12.54 26.79
C GLY A 72 -9.98 -11.63 26.51
N THR A 73 -8.75 -12.15 26.42
CA THR A 73 -7.52 -11.37 26.22
C THR A 73 -7.05 -11.34 24.76
N GLN A 74 -5.97 -10.61 24.47
CA GLN A 74 -5.31 -10.68 23.16
C GLN A 74 -4.69 -12.07 22.91
N GLY A 75 -4.26 -12.76 23.97
CA GLY A 75 -3.77 -14.14 23.89
C GLY A 75 -4.78 -15.10 23.27
N GLU A 76 -6.05 -15.03 23.67
CA GLU A 76 -7.11 -15.85 23.07
C GLU A 76 -7.30 -15.55 21.58
N ARG A 77 -7.24 -14.28 21.20
CA ARG A 77 -7.36 -13.88 19.79
C ARG A 77 -6.22 -14.41 18.94
N PHE A 78 -4.99 -14.39 19.44
CA PHE A 78 -3.84 -14.95 18.73
C PHE A 78 -3.83 -16.48 18.71
N ALA A 79 -4.35 -17.12 19.76
CA ALA A 79 -4.52 -18.57 19.79
C ALA A 79 -5.52 -19.07 18.73
N ALA A 80 -6.50 -18.22 18.36
CA ALA A 80 -7.52 -18.51 17.36
C ALA A 80 -7.10 -18.16 15.91
N LEU A 81 -5.86 -17.72 15.67
CA LEU A 81 -5.39 -17.39 14.33
C LEU A 81 -5.36 -18.64 13.44
N ALA A 82 -5.94 -18.54 12.24
CA ALA A 82 -5.89 -19.61 11.24
C ALA A 82 -4.50 -19.77 10.61
N ALA A 83 -3.68 -18.72 10.64
CA ALA A 83 -2.30 -18.69 10.14
C ALA A 83 -1.52 -17.55 10.82
N PRO A 84 -0.18 -17.67 10.94
CA PRO A 84 0.65 -16.58 11.44
C PRO A 84 0.69 -15.41 10.45
N GLY A 85 0.92 -14.19 10.94
CA GLY A 85 0.91 -13.02 10.07
C GLY A 85 1.22 -11.70 10.78
N LEU A 86 1.55 -10.68 9.98
CA LEU A 86 1.68 -9.31 10.47
C LEU A 86 0.31 -8.79 10.87
N VAL A 87 0.13 -8.46 12.15
CA VAL A 87 -1.16 -8.02 12.70
C VAL A 87 -1.27 -6.51 12.86
N THR A 88 -0.16 -5.83 13.09
CA THR A 88 -0.08 -4.37 13.18
C THR A 88 1.40 -3.92 13.22
N TRP A 89 1.64 -2.63 13.35
CA TRP A 89 2.95 -2.02 13.52
C TRP A 89 2.83 -0.76 14.39
N ALA A 90 3.96 -0.36 14.97
CA ALA A 90 4.05 0.75 15.90
C ALA A 90 4.88 1.90 15.32
N ALA A 91 4.47 3.12 15.65
CA ALA A 91 5.24 4.32 15.36
C ALA A 91 5.67 5.00 16.67
N ARG A 92 6.96 5.29 16.82
CA ARG A 92 7.50 6.03 17.96
C ARG A 92 7.55 7.52 17.71
N GLY A 93 7.25 8.31 18.75
CA GLY A 93 7.35 9.76 18.73
C GLY A 93 6.53 10.41 19.83
N ASP A 94 6.19 11.69 19.64
CA ASP A 94 5.40 12.45 20.61
C ASP A 94 3.93 12.02 20.60
N LEU A 95 3.51 11.29 21.64
CA LEU A 95 2.13 10.80 21.77
C LEU A 95 1.10 11.92 21.88
N GLY A 96 1.47 13.07 22.44
CA GLY A 96 0.58 14.23 22.54
C GLY A 96 0.31 14.86 21.18
N ALA A 97 1.37 15.01 20.36
CA ALA A 97 1.24 15.44 18.98
C ALA A 97 0.45 14.42 18.13
N ALA A 98 0.73 13.13 18.28
CA ALA A 98 -0.01 12.08 17.58
C ALA A 98 -1.51 12.08 17.92
N ALA A 99 -1.86 12.24 19.21
CA ALA A 99 -3.25 12.32 19.65
C ALA A 99 -3.98 13.54 19.07
N GLN A 100 -3.32 14.70 19.01
CA GLN A 100 -3.88 15.92 18.40
C GLN A 100 -4.13 15.74 16.90
N THR A 101 -3.20 15.11 16.18
CA THR A 101 -3.36 14.80 14.75
C THR A 101 -4.54 13.87 14.53
N LEU A 102 -4.64 12.76 15.30
CA LEU A 102 -5.77 11.83 15.21
C LEU A 102 -7.11 12.54 15.48
N GLN A 103 -7.15 13.40 16.50
CA GLN A 103 -8.36 14.15 16.85
C GLN A 103 -8.77 15.16 15.77
N ALA A 104 -7.81 15.84 15.15
CA ALA A 104 -8.07 16.78 14.05
C ALA A 104 -8.73 16.09 12.84
N GLU A 105 -8.37 14.82 12.61
CA GLU A 105 -8.95 13.95 11.57
C GLU A 105 -10.21 13.20 12.04
N GLY A 106 -10.75 13.52 13.23
CA GLY A 106 -11.95 12.88 13.77
C GLY A 106 -11.74 11.42 14.23
N ILE A 107 -10.51 10.94 14.31
CA ILE A 107 -10.17 9.60 14.74
C ILE A 107 -10.07 9.57 16.27
N ARG A 108 -10.89 8.72 16.91
CA ARG A 108 -10.82 8.52 18.36
C ARG A 108 -9.48 7.90 18.74
N ALA A 109 -8.76 8.55 19.65
CA ALA A 109 -7.56 8.00 20.30
C ALA A 109 -7.86 7.55 21.73
N SER A 110 -7.08 6.59 22.22
CA SER A 110 -7.14 6.02 23.57
C SER A 110 -5.73 5.88 24.11
N GLY A 111 -5.41 6.59 25.18
CA GLY A 111 -4.10 6.62 25.82
C GLY A 111 -3.73 8.04 26.28
N PRO A 112 -2.47 8.25 26.73
CA PRO A 112 -1.42 7.25 26.85
C PRO A 112 -1.74 6.18 27.90
N HIS A 113 -1.50 4.91 27.56
CA HIS A 113 -1.61 3.75 28.44
C HIS A 113 -0.22 3.31 28.86
N ARG A 114 0.09 3.43 30.15
CA ARG A 114 1.36 2.97 30.68
C ARG A 114 1.39 1.46 30.78
N THR A 115 2.44 0.87 30.25
CA THR A 115 2.73 -0.56 30.34
C THR A 115 4.19 -0.78 30.70
N GLN A 116 4.49 -1.98 31.16
CA GLN A 116 5.82 -2.36 31.60
C GLN A 116 6.06 -3.85 31.46
N ARG A 117 7.33 -4.23 31.34
CA ARG A 117 7.75 -5.62 31.33
C ARG A 117 9.14 -5.79 31.94
N ALA A 118 9.32 -6.85 32.71
CA ALA A 118 10.63 -7.24 33.23
C ALA A 118 11.52 -7.76 32.10
N THR A 119 12.81 -7.41 32.14
CA THR A 119 13.80 -7.98 31.23
C THR A 119 14.46 -9.21 31.85
N PRO A 120 15.01 -10.14 31.04
CA PRO A 120 15.76 -11.29 31.56
C PRO A 120 16.93 -10.90 32.48
N GLY A 121 17.50 -9.69 32.29
CA GLY A 121 18.58 -9.15 33.12
C GLY A 121 18.14 -8.51 34.44
N GLY A 122 16.86 -8.63 34.82
CA GLY A 122 16.31 -8.06 36.06
C GLY A 122 15.99 -6.56 35.99
N GLY A 123 16.04 -5.95 34.80
CA GLY A 123 15.60 -4.57 34.56
C GLY A 123 14.10 -4.48 34.32
N LEU A 124 13.58 -3.25 34.26
CA LEU A 124 12.19 -2.97 33.94
C LEU A 124 12.13 -2.02 32.74
N LEU A 125 11.48 -2.44 31.66
CA LEU A 125 11.11 -1.55 30.56
C LEU A 125 9.73 -0.99 30.86
N ILE A 126 9.56 0.31 30.67
CA ILE A 126 8.30 1.04 30.84
C ILE A 126 8.11 1.90 29.62
N TRP A 127 6.91 1.87 29.06
CA TRP A 127 6.54 2.68 27.90
C TRP A 127 5.07 3.07 27.95
N ASP A 128 4.74 4.13 27.23
CA ASP A 128 3.36 4.59 27.05
C ASP A 128 2.87 4.25 25.64
N LEU A 129 1.60 3.88 25.53
CA LEU A 129 0.95 3.48 24.27
C LEU A 129 -0.26 4.35 23.97
N LEU A 130 -0.41 4.78 22.72
CA LEU A 130 -1.59 5.46 22.21
C LEU A 130 -2.21 4.62 21.09
N PHE A 131 -3.44 4.17 21.31
CA PHE A 131 -4.21 3.40 20.33
C PHE A 131 -5.24 4.27 19.63
N HIS A 132 -5.58 3.96 18.38
CA HIS A 132 -6.71 4.56 17.67
C HIS A 132 -7.87 3.58 17.57
N GLY A 133 -9.09 4.11 17.48
CA GLY A 133 -10.33 3.34 17.32
C GLY A 133 -10.79 3.18 15.87
N SER A 134 -9.97 3.51 14.87
CA SER A 134 -10.35 3.37 13.46
C SER A 134 -10.48 1.91 13.07
N GLU A 135 -11.69 1.49 12.68
CA GLU A 135 -11.94 0.18 12.07
C GLU A 135 -11.63 0.19 10.56
N GLU A 136 -11.74 1.35 9.91
CA GLU A 136 -11.58 1.51 8.45
C GLU A 136 -10.12 1.46 8.00
N LEU A 137 -9.21 2.03 8.80
CA LEU A 137 -7.79 2.11 8.43
C LEU A 137 -7.03 0.83 8.80
N GLY A 138 -7.57 -0.01 9.70
CA GLY A 138 -6.98 -1.30 10.06
C GLY A 138 -5.47 -1.23 10.30
N GLY A 139 -4.70 -2.11 9.64
CA GLY A 139 -3.23 -2.15 9.71
C GLY A 139 -2.48 -1.07 8.92
N LEU A 140 -3.18 -0.14 8.26
CA LEU A 140 -2.55 1.01 7.59
C LEU A 140 -2.10 2.07 8.59
N LEU A 141 -2.85 2.22 9.70
CA LEU A 141 -2.55 3.19 10.73
C LEU A 141 -1.85 2.46 11.89
N PRO A 142 -0.68 2.95 12.35
CA PRO A 142 0.01 2.34 13.48
C PRO A 142 -0.61 2.81 14.81
N PHE A 143 -0.44 2.01 15.85
CA PHE A 143 -0.51 2.55 17.20
C PHE A 143 0.81 3.28 17.51
N CYS A 144 0.76 4.24 18.44
CA CYS A 144 1.94 5.02 18.80
C CYS A 144 2.54 4.56 20.12
N ILE A 145 3.86 4.62 20.23
CA ILE A 145 4.63 4.19 21.41
C ILE A 145 5.64 5.26 21.83
N ASP A 146 5.81 5.45 23.12
CA ASP A 146 6.90 6.22 23.71
C ASP A 146 7.63 5.38 24.75
N TRP A 147 8.89 5.06 24.48
CA TRP A 147 9.76 4.29 25.37
C TRP A 147 10.20 5.06 26.61
N LEU A 148 9.82 6.34 26.73
CA LEU A 148 10.24 7.22 27.81
C LEU A 148 11.77 7.23 27.91
N GLU A 149 12.32 6.91 29.08
CA GLU A 149 13.76 6.82 29.32
C GLU A 149 14.34 5.43 29.05
N CYS A 150 13.53 4.46 28.60
CA CYS A 150 13.97 3.09 28.40
C CYS A 150 14.71 2.92 27.06
N PRO A 151 15.74 2.04 27.01
CA PRO A 151 16.44 1.75 25.77
C PRO A 151 15.52 1.05 24.77
N HIS A 152 15.65 1.45 23.49
CA HIS A 152 14.89 0.85 22.40
C HIS A 152 15.33 -0.61 22.14
N PRO A 153 14.40 -1.58 22.00
CA PRO A 153 14.75 -3.00 21.85
C PRO A 153 15.62 -3.32 20.62
N SER A 154 15.55 -2.55 19.55
CA SER A 154 16.36 -2.84 18.34
C SER A 154 17.87 -2.80 18.58
N GLY A 155 18.34 -2.12 19.63
CA GLY A 155 19.77 -1.99 19.93
C GLY A 155 20.38 -3.16 20.73
N VAL A 156 19.55 -4.08 21.23
CA VAL A 156 19.99 -5.11 22.20
C VAL A 156 19.62 -6.54 21.81
N ASN A 157 18.84 -6.72 20.74
CA ASN A 157 18.39 -8.03 20.26
C ASN A 157 19.23 -8.53 19.08
N PRO A 158 19.23 -9.85 18.81
CA PRO A 158 19.91 -10.44 17.66
C PRO A 158 19.49 -9.78 16.35
N VAL A 159 20.43 -9.60 15.43
CA VAL A 159 20.20 -8.91 14.16
C VAL A 159 19.68 -9.92 13.14
N GLY A 160 18.44 -9.74 12.71
CA GLY A 160 17.82 -10.51 11.61
C GLY A 160 17.89 -9.80 10.25
N GLY A 161 18.37 -8.55 10.20
CA GLY A 161 18.55 -7.80 8.97
C GLY A 161 18.46 -6.29 9.15
N GLN A 162 18.15 -5.59 8.06
CA GLN A 162 17.89 -4.15 8.03
C GLN A 162 16.60 -3.88 7.26
N LEU A 163 15.71 -3.06 7.82
CA LEU A 163 14.53 -2.60 7.09
C LEU A 163 14.94 -1.63 5.97
N GLU A 164 14.67 -2.01 4.72
CA GLU A 164 14.86 -1.14 3.54
C GLU A 164 13.59 -0.34 3.21
N GLY A 165 12.41 -0.91 3.45
CA GLY A 165 11.14 -0.26 3.19
C GLY A 165 9.95 -1.12 3.58
N VAL A 166 8.79 -0.49 3.71
CA VAL A 166 7.51 -1.15 3.97
C VAL A 166 6.48 -0.65 2.97
N THR A 167 5.73 -1.58 2.38
CA THR A 167 4.57 -1.27 1.54
C THR A 167 3.32 -1.74 2.26
N LEU A 168 2.46 -0.78 2.62
CA LEU A 168 1.14 -1.06 3.17
C LEU A 168 0.13 -0.88 2.04
N ALA A 169 -0.69 -1.89 1.80
CA ALA A 169 -1.71 -1.87 0.76
C ALA A 169 -3.08 -2.16 1.38
N LEU A 170 -4.04 -1.27 1.15
CA LEU A 170 -5.43 -1.54 1.46
C LEU A 170 -5.98 -2.45 0.36
N GLN A 171 -6.28 -3.69 0.70
CA GLN A 171 -7.11 -4.51 -0.18
C GLN A 171 -8.57 -4.10 0.05
N ASP A 172 -9.17 -3.45 -0.94
CA ASP A 172 -10.59 -3.11 -0.91
C ASP A 172 -11.41 -4.39 -0.62
N PRO A 173 -12.22 -4.45 0.46
CA PRO A 173 -13.05 -5.60 0.77
C PRO A 173 -14.12 -5.90 -0.30
N ALA A 174 -14.34 -5.03 -1.29
CA ALA A 174 -15.38 -5.18 -2.30
C ALA A 174 -14.90 -5.06 -3.75
N PRO A 175 -14.18 -6.04 -4.31
CA PRO A 175 -14.06 -6.22 -5.75
C PRO A 175 -15.34 -6.90 -6.29
N GLN A 176 -16.50 -6.25 -6.18
CA GLN A 176 -17.66 -6.59 -7.00
C GLN A 176 -17.68 -5.82 -8.33
N CYS A 177 -16.93 -4.71 -8.41
CA CYS A 177 -16.88 -3.84 -9.58
C CYS A 177 -16.00 -4.41 -10.73
N ALA A 178 -14.86 -5.02 -10.42
CA ALA A 178 -13.94 -5.57 -11.44
C ALA A 178 -14.54 -6.68 -12.32
N HIS A 179 -15.60 -7.36 -11.86
CA HIS A 179 -16.13 -8.54 -12.55
C HIS A 179 -17.08 -8.21 -13.72
N ARG A 180 -17.62 -6.98 -13.81
CA ARG A 180 -18.51 -6.58 -14.91
C ARG A 180 -17.72 -6.13 -16.16
N THR A 181 -16.59 -5.45 -15.98
CA THR A 181 -15.75 -4.93 -17.08
C THR A 181 -14.86 -6.04 -17.67
N TRP A 182 -14.21 -6.85 -16.84
CA TRP A 182 -13.29 -7.91 -17.30
C TRP A 182 -13.98 -9.08 -18.03
N ARG A 183 -15.24 -9.40 -17.72
CA ARG A 183 -15.96 -10.49 -18.42
C ARG A 183 -16.38 -10.15 -19.85
N ARG A 184 -16.49 -8.87 -20.21
CA ARG A 184 -16.84 -8.47 -21.59
C ARG A 184 -15.69 -8.67 -22.58
N ARG A 185 -14.42 -8.72 -22.12
CA ARG A 185 -13.24 -8.70 -23.01
C ARG A 185 -12.48 -10.03 -23.20
N ARG A 186 -13.01 -11.16 -22.70
CA ARG A 186 -12.41 -12.51 -22.97
C ARG A 186 -12.49 -12.99 -24.42
N ARG A 187 -12.93 -12.18 -25.39
CA ARG A 187 -12.98 -12.57 -26.81
C ARG A 187 -11.76 -12.13 -27.65
N GLY A 188 -10.77 -11.44 -27.09
CA GLY A 188 -9.69 -10.84 -27.90
C GLY A 188 -8.24 -11.06 -27.45
N LEU A 189 -7.92 -11.06 -26.15
CA LEU A 189 -6.52 -11.12 -25.72
C LEU A 189 -5.95 -12.53 -25.87
N ARG A 190 -5.09 -12.71 -26.87
CA ARG A 190 -4.24 -13.89 -27.02
C ARG A 190 -3.31 -14.00 -25.82
N ARG A 191 -3.33 -15.16 -25.15
CA ARG A 191 -2.32 -15.54 -24.16
C ARG A 191 -0.93 -15.42 -24.80
N ARG A 192 -0.14 -14.41 -24.44
CA ARG A 192 1.31 -14.41 -24.70
C ARG A 192 1.99 -14.77 -23.38
N ALA A 193 2.30 -16.05 -23.22
CA ALA A 193 3.30 -16.45 -22.24
C ALA A 193 4.67 -16.02 -22.80
N VAL A 194 5.39 -15.19 -22.07
CA VAL A 194 6.80 -14.90 -22.38
C VAL A 194 7.60 -16.09 -21.88
N ASP A 195 8.00 -16.95 -22.81
CA ASP A 195 8.85 -18.11 -22.53
C ASP A 195 10.30 -17.61 -22.36
N VAL A 196 10.75 -17.49 -21.11
CA VAL A 196 12.14 -17.17 -20.80
C VAL A 196 12.90 -18.48 -20.84
N GLY A 197 13.57 -18.73 -21.98
CA GLY A 197 14.16 -20.01 -22.35
C GLY A 197 15.00 -20.67 -21.25
N ARG A 198 14.65 -21.93 -20.94
CA ARG A 198 15.56 -22.88 -20.29
C ARG A 198 16.49 -23.47 -21.34
N GLY A 199 17.72 -22.96 -21.39
CA GLY A 199 18.82 -23.62 -22.10
C GLY A 199 19.41 -24.75 -21.26
N GLY A 200 19.58 -25.94 -21.86
CA GLY A 200 20.53 -26.95 -21.38
C GLY A 200 19.98 -28.38 -21.24
N LEU A 201 20.09 -29.15 -22.32
CA LEU A 201 19.87 -30.60 -22.41
C LEU A 201 20.89 -31.42 -21.59
N CYS A 202 20.45 -32.47 -20.90
CA CYS A 202 21.10 -33.79 -20.98
C CYS A 202 20.13 -34.92 -20.56
N GLN A 203 20.30 -36.08 -21.19
CA GLN A 203 19.36 -37.20 -21.27
C GLN A 203 19.66 -38.35 -20.29
N ARG A 204 18.58 -39.09 -19.97
CA ARG A 204 18.44 -40.54 -19.64
C ARG A 204 18.71 -41.07 -18.22
N ALA A 205 17.58 -41.58 -17.69
CA ALA A 205 17.31 -42.93 -17.15
C ALA A 205 18.02 -43.42 -15.87
N GLY A 206 17.18 -43.90 -14.92
CA GLY A 206 17.58 -44.87 -13.90
C GLY A 206 17.06 -44.56 -12.51
N ASP A 207 16.02 -45.32 -12.12
CA ASP A 207 15.75 -45.86 -10.79
C ASP A 207 15.50 -44.95 -9.58
N ALA A 208 14.47 -45.38 -8.84
CA ALA A 208 13.99 -44.82 -7.60
C ALA A 208 15.08 -44.77 -6.52
N HIS A 209 15.32 -43.57 -6.00
CA HIS A 209 15.83 -43.39 -4.65
C HIS A 209 15.33 -42.06 -4.07
N ASP A 210 14.68 -42.18 -2.92
CA ASP A 210 14.56 -41.22 -1.82
C ASP A 210 15.29 -39.89 -2.02
N ASP A 211 14.53 -38.85 -2.36
CA ASP A 211 14.97 -37.46 -2.42
C ASP A 211 14.10 -36.59 -1.49
N GLY A 212 14.38 -36.72 -0.19
CA GLY A 212 14.40 -35.65 0.81
C GLY A 212 13.72 -34.34 0.42
N ARG A 213 12.38 -34.34 0.40
CA ARG A 213 11.61 -33.10 0.29
C ARG A 213 11.72 -32.35 1.60
N ASP A 214 12.68 -31.44 1.63
CA ASP A 214 12.75 -30.32 2.53
C ASP A 214 11.35 -29.67 2.68
N PRO A 215 10.72 -29.75 3.86
CA PRO A 215 9.39 -29.19 4.10
C PRO A 215 9.38 -27.66 4.10
N CYS A 216 10.52 -26.98 3.95
CA CYS A 216 10.61 -25.51 3.93
C CYS A 216 10.25 -24.85 2.58
N ARG A 217 9.89 -25.59 1.52
CA ARG A 217 9.41 -24.95 0.28
C ARG A 217 7.93 -24.56 0.36
N THR A 218 7.76 -23.30 0.76
CA THR A 218 6.78 -22.34 0.24
C THR A 218 5.32 -22.57 0.63
N PHE A 219 4.95 -22.15 1.83
CA PHE A 219 3.64 -21.54 2.03
C PHE A 219 3.72 -20.09 1.54
N ARG A 220 3.49 -19.88 0.23
CA ARG A 220 3.08 -18.55 -0.24
C ARG A 220 1.60 -18.45 0.08
N PRO A 221 1.14 -17.48 0.90
CA PRO A 221 -0.29 -17.24 1.01
C PRO A 221 -0.82 -17.05 -0.41
N LEU A 222 -1.87 -17.80 -0.76
CA LEU A 222 -2.57 -17.69 -2.04
C LEU A 222 -2.76 -16.20 -2.30
N ASN A 223 -2.37 -15.68 -3.46
CA ASN A 223 -2.79 -14.33 -3.80
C ASN A 223 -4.25 -14.45 -4.27
N PRO A 224 -5.26 -14.11 -3.44
CA PRO A 224 -6.66 -14.35 -3.80
C PRO A 224 -7.04 -13.57 -5.06
N PHE A 225 -6.32 -12.49 -5.39
CA PHE A 225 -6.53 -11.71 -6.60
C PHE A 225 -6.13 -12.49 -7.85
N LEU A 226 -4.95 -13.12 -7.86
CA LEU A 226 -4.48 -13.94 -9.00
C LEU A 226 -5.42 -15.13 -9.25
N ALA A 227 -5.79 -15.85 -8.19
CA ALA A 227 -6.71 -16.98 -8.27
C ALA A 227 -8.07 -16.55 -8.85
N ARG A 228 -8.60 -15.39 -8.44
CA ARG A 228 -9.86 -14.84 -8.96
C ARG A 228 -9.78 -14.40 -10.42
N LEU A 229 -8.61 -13.94 -10.86
CA LEU A 229 -8.34 -13.66 -12.27
C LEU A 229 -8.14 -14.94 -13.11
N GLY A 230 -7.97 -16.08 -12.45
CA GLY A 230 -7.81 -17.40 -13.07
C GLY A 230 -6.35 -17.78 -13.34
N TYR A 231 -5.42 -17.17 -12.61
CA TYR A 231 -3.99 -17.48 -12.62
C TYR A 231 -3.62 -18.39 -11.45
N ALA A 232 -2.56 -19.17 -11.63
CA ALA A 232 -1.94 -19.93 -10.54
C ALA A 232 -1.01 -19.03 -9.70
N ASP A 233 -0.72 -19.40 -8.45
CA ASP A 233 0.22 -18.66 -7.58
C ASP A 233 1.67 -18.65 -8.10
N THR A 234 1.97 -19.52 -9.07
CA THR A 234 3.26 -19.58 -9.77
C THR A 234 3.30 -18.71 -11.02
N ASP A 235 2.17 -18.23 -11.51
CA ASP A 235 2.11 -17.39 -12.70
C ASP A 235 2.73 -16.02 -12.40
N ARG A 236 3.49 -15.51 -13.36
CA ARG A 236 3.99 -14.14 -13.34
C ARG A 236 3.12 -13.33 -14.29
N VAL A 237 2.31 -12.44 -13.72
CA VAL A 237 1.43 -11.55 -14.46
C VAL A 237 1.98 -10.13 -14.37
N VAL A 238 2.05 -9.45 -15.51
CA VAL A 238 2.49 -8.05 -15.60
C VAL A 238 1.44 -7.26 -16.37
N ILE A 239 1.15 -6.06 -15.87
CA ILE A 239 0.43 -5.03 -16.61
C ILE A 239 1.50 -4.03 -17.03
N THR A 240 1.72 -3.91 -18.33
CA THR A 240 2.54 -2.85 -18.88
C THR A 240 1.63 -1.69 -19.21
N HIS A 241 1.91 -0.55 -18.61
CA HIS A 241 1.04 0.62 -18.62
C HIS A 241 1.79 1.79 -19.26
N ALA A 242 1.12 2.52 -20.14
CA ALA A 242 1.61 3.76 -20.72
C ALA A 242 0.90 4.98 -20.14
N ASP A 243 1.67 5.84 -19.48
CA ASP A 243 1.22 7.13 -18.99
C ASP A 243 1.16 8.17 -20.14
N ASP A 244 0.50 9.29 -19.85
CA ASP A 244 0.54 10.52 -20.67
C ASP A 244 -0.06 10.43 -22.08
N MET A 245 -0.99 9.50 -22.32
CA MET A 245 -1.81 9.56 -23.55
C MET A 245 -2.56 10.90 -23.59
N GLY A 246 -2.57 11.59 -24.73
CA GLY A 246 -3.20 12.91 -24.87
C GLY A 246 -2.30 14.10 -24.49
N PHE A 247 -1.09 13.87 -23.96
CA PHE A 247 -0.10 14.93 -23.70
C PHE A 247 0.37 15.61 -24.99
N CYS A 248 0.86 14.81 -25.94
CA CYS A 248 1.32 15.26 -27.25
C CYS A 248 1.05 14.19 -28.32
N HIS A 249 1.19 14.57 -29.59
CA HIS A 249 1.00 13.64 -30.71
C HIS A 249 1.85 12.37 -30.59
N ALA A 250 3.14 12.52 -30.27
CA ALA A 250 4.08 11.40 -30.21
C ALA A 250 3.71 10.39 -29.11
N ALA A 251 3.45 10.85 -27.88
CA ALA A 251 3.03 9.99 -26.77
C ALA A 251 1.71 9.28 -27.09
N THR A 252 0.75 10.01 -27.65
CA THR A 252 -0.59 9.52 -27.97
C THR A 252 -0.57 8.44 -29.06
N ALA A 253 0.23 8.65 -30.12
CA ALA A 253 0.36 7.68 -31.22
C ALA A 253 1.08 6.40 -30.78
N GLU A 254 2.09 6.51 -29.91
CA GLU A 254 2.91 5.36 -29.46
C GLU A 254 2.11 4.40 -28.58
N CYS A 255 1.18 4.90 -27.76
CA CYS A 255 0.39 4.11 -26.80
C CYS A 255 -0.30 2.88 -27.43
N LEU A 256 -0.71 2.98 -28.70
CA LEU A 256 -1.40 1.93 -29.45
C LEU A 256 -0.51 1.18 -30.45
N GLN A 257 0.63 1.76 -30.83
CA GLN A 257 1.53 1.15 -31.84
C GLN A 257 2.52 0.17 -31.23
N SER A 258 2.80 0.32 -29.93
CA SER A 258 3.72 -0.53 -29.22
C SER A 258 3.05 -1.84 -28.78
N ASP A 259 3.65 -2.97 -29.17
CA ASP A 259 3.31 -4.29 -28.62
C ASP A 259 3.75 -4.44 -27.14
N ALA A 260 4.44 -3.44 -26.58
CA ALA A 260 4.98 -3.47 -25.23
C ALA A 260 3.98 -3.06 -24.15
N THR A 261 2.88 -2.37 -24.51
CA THR A 261 1.89 -1.84 -23.56
C THR A 261 0.60 -2.66 -23.60
N SER A 262 0.08 -3.00 -22.42
CA SER A 262 -1.17 -3.72 -22.25
C SER A 262 -2.36 -2.79 -22.02
N CYS A 263 -2.10 -1.61 -21.47
CA CYS A 263 -3.06 -0.53 -21.26
C CYS A 263 -2.36 0.84 -21.30
N ALA A 264 -3.15 1.91 -21.29
CA ALA A 264 -2.68 3.29 -21.16
C ALA A 264 -3.66 4.10 -20.31
N SER A 265 -3.26 5.30 -19.89
CA SER A 265 -4.18 6.27 -19.29
C SER A 265 -4.05 7.65 -19.93
N VAL A 266 -5.20 8.33 -20.05
CA VAL A 266 -5.31 9.58 -20.82
C VAL A 266 -5.35 10.81 -19.91
N LEU A 267 -4.49 11.79 -20.20
CA LEU A 267 -4.55 13.15 -19.67
C LEU A 267 -5.67 13.92 -20.38
N VAL A 268 -6.83 13.98 -19.76
CA VAL A 268 -8.03 14.62 -20.36
C VAL A 268 -7.89 16.14 -20.50
N ASN A 269 -7.11 16.76 -19.61
CA ASN A 269 -6.83 18.20 -19.64
C ASN A 269 -5.89 18.58 -20.80
N ALA A 270 -5.07 17.65 -21.28
CA ALA A 270 -3.96 17.97 -22.16
C ALA A 270 -4.43 18.30 -23.59
N PRO A 271 -3.67 19.13 -24.35
CA PRO A 271 -4.16 19.68 -25.61
C PRO A 271 -4.36 18.65 -26.74
N TRP A 272 -3.74 17.47 -26.64
CA TRP A 272 -3.90 16.38 -27.61
C TRP A 272 -4.97 15.36 -27.20
N PHE A 273 -5.76 15.62 -26.15
CA PHE A 273 -6.91 14.79 -25.80
C PHE A 273 -7.88 14.50 -26.97
N PRO A 274 -8.22 15.45 -27.89
CA PRO A 274 -9.07 15.14 -29.04
C PRO A 274 -8.49 14.07 -29.99
N GLU A 275 -7.16 13.97 -30.08
CA GLU A 275 -6.51 12.90 -30.83
C GLU A 275 -6.60 11.57 -30.08
N ALA A 276 -6.38 11.59 -28.76
CA ALA A 276 -6.58 10.42 -27.90
C ALA A 276 -8.03 9.88 -27.99
N GLU A 277 -9.02 10.76 -27.98
CA GLU A 277 -10.44 10.40 -28.18
C GLU A 277 -10.65 9.66 -29.49
N ARG A 278 -10.13 10.20 -30.61
CA ARG A 278 -10.23 9.56 -31.92
C ARG A 278 -9.59 8.17 -31.91
N LEU A 279 -8.40 8.06 -31.33
CA LEU A 279 -7.70 6.78 -31.22
C LEU A 279 -8.47 5.74 -30.40
N CYS A 280 -9.03 6.12 -29.24
CA CYS A 280 -9.85 5.23 -28.42
C CYS A 280 -11.11 4.77 -29.17
N ARG A 281 -11.76 5.69 -29.90
CA ARG A 281 -12.93 5.38 -30.74
C ARG A 281 -12.60 4.42 -31.88
N ASP A 282 -11.44 4.58 -32.51
CA ASP A 282 -10.97 3.69 -33.59
C ASP A 282 -10.47 2.34 -33.05
N ASN A 283 -10.17 2.25 -31.75
CA ASN A 283 -9.64 1.06 -31.07
C ASN A 283 -10.41 0.70 -29.78
N PRO A 284 -11.72 0.37 -29.86
CA PRO A 284 -12.58 0.17 -28.68
C PRO A 284 -12.16 -1.03 -27.81
N GLY A 285 -11.27 -1.89 -28.29
CA GLY A 285 -10.73 -3.03 -27.56
C GLY A 285 -9.49 -2.71 -26.72
N PHE A 286 -8.89 -1.53 -26.88
CA PHE A 286 -7.74 -1.10 -26.09
C PHE A 286 -8.17 -0.72 -24.66
N ASP A 287 -7.31 -1.00 -23.71
CA ASP A 287 -7.56 -0.80 -22.27
C ASP A 287 -7.07 0.60 -21.89
N VAL A 288 -8.01 1.52 -21.60
CA VAL A 288 -7.70 2.93 -21.39
C VAL A 288 -8.34 3.46 -20.12
N GLY A 289 -7.50 3.96 -19.22
CA GLY A 289 -7.89 4.66 -17.99
C GLY A 289 -7.81 6.18 -18.12
N VAL A 290 -8.03 6.88 -17.01
CA VAL A 290 -7.85 8.34 -16.91
C VAL A 290 -6.64 8.65 -16.02
N HIS A 291 -5.70 9.41 -16.57
CA HIS A 291 -4.51 9.90 -15.86
C HIS A 291 -4.86 11.18 -15.12
N LEU A 292 -5.32 11.04 -13.88
CA LEU A 292 -5.82 12.17 -13.11
C LEU A 292 -4.69 13.15 -12.79
N THR A 293 -4.93 14.43 -13.01
CA THR A 293 -3.90 15.46 -12.85
C THR A 293 -4.39 16.67 -12.07
N LEU A 294 -3.50 17.20 -11.22
CA LEU A 294 -3.62 18.51 -10.58
C LEU A 294 -2.39 19.39 -10.89
N THR A 295 -1.56 18.96 -11.83
CA THR A 295 -0.29 19.60 -12.20
C THR A 295 -0.14 19.77 -13.70
N SER A 296 0.67 20.74 -14.12
CA SER A 296 1.08 20.97 -15.51
C SER A 296 2.47 21.61 -15.53
N GLU A 297 3.49 20.76 -15.67
CA GLU A 297 4.89 21.04 -15.33
C GLU A 297 5.70 21.71 -16.44
N TYR A 298 5.35 21.48 -17.71
CA TYR A 298 6.16 21.90 -18.85
C TYR A 298 6.01 23.38 -19.18
N ASP A 299 7.04 23.98 -19.77
CA ASP A 299 7.00 25.39 -20.18
C ASP A 299 6.20 25.62 -21.47
N GLY A 300 6.35 24.75 -22.46
CA GLY A 300 5.82 24.98 -23.81
C GLY A 300 4.41 24.43 -24.06
N ILE A 301 3.95 23.50 -23.23
CA ILE A 301 2.65 22.84 -23.37
C ILE A 301 2.06 22.71 -21.97
N ARG A 302 1.01 23.49 -21.70
CA ARG A 302 0.33 23.52 -20.41
C ARG A 302 -1.17 23.33 -20.57
N TRP A 303 -1.80 22.80 -19.53
CA TRP A 303 -3.24 22.58 -19.49
C TRP A 303 -3.86 23.17 -18.23
N SER A 304 -5.11 23.60 -18.38
CA SER A 304 -5.89 24.22 -17.31
C SER A 304 -6.82 23.20 -16.66
N ALA A 305 -7.48 23.60 -15.58
CA ALA A 305 -8.52 22.82 -14.94
C ALA A 305 -9.76 22.71 -15.85
N LEU A 306 -10.48 21.60 -15.79
CA LEU A 306 -11.78 21.43 -16.44
C LEU A 306 -12.92 22.02 -15.60
N SER A 307 -12.77 21.98 -14.28
CA SER A 307 -13.77 22.39 -13.29
C SER A 307 -13.72 23.86 -12.92
N ALA A 308 -12.63 24.56 -13.27
CA ALA A 308 -12.39 25.93 -12.82
C ALA A 308 -11.76 26.80 -13.91
N THR A 309 -12.26 28.02 -14.05
CA THR A 309 -11.64 29.10 -14.85
C THR A 309 -11.23 30.29 -13.97
N ASP A 310 -11.72 30.35 -12.74
CA ASP A 310 -11.39 31.40 -11.77
C ASP A 310 -10.19 30.96 -10.91
N ARG A 311 -9.17 31.82 -10.86
CA ARG A 311 -7.97 31.63 -10.03
C ARG A 311 -8.28 31.61 -8.54
N ALA A 312 -9.38 32.23 -8.11
CA ALA A 312 -9.82 32.22 -6.71
C ALA A 312 -10.18 30.81 -6.19
N THR A 313 -10.36 29.83 -7.08
CA THR A 313 -10.58 28.42 -6.71
C THR A 313 -9.33 27.73 -6.14
N GLY A 314 -8.14 28.31 -6.36
CA GLY A 314 -6.86 27.69 -5.99
C GLY A 314 -6.38 26.61 -6.97
N MET A 315 -7.14 26.30 -8.02
CA MET A 315 -6.79 25.31 -9.06
C MET A 315 -5.72 25.80 -10.03
N LEU A 316 -5.62 27.12 -10.22
CA LEU A 316 -4.87 27.73 -11.32
C LEU A 316 -3.74 28.61 -10.81
N ASP A 317 -2.60 28.53 -11.47
CA ASP A 317 -1.43 29.38 -11.22
C ASP A 317 -1.56 30.79 -11.82
N ASP A 318 -0.46 31.55 -11.83
CA ASP A 318 -0.42 32.91 -12.38
C ASP A 318 -0.73 33.03 -13.88
N GLU A 319 -0.51 31.94 -14.61
CA GLU A 319 -0.66 31.87 -16.07
C GLU A 319 -2.02 31.28 -16.48
N GLY A 320 -2.84 30.83 -15.52
CA GLY A 320 -4.17 30.25 -15.77
C GLY A 320 -4.15 28.74 -16.06
N TYR A 321 -3.07 28.05 -15.71
CA TYR A 321 -2.89 26.61 -15.88
C TYR A 321 -2.85 25.90 -14.53
N LEU A 322 -2.91 24.56 -14.52
CA LEU A 322 -2.64 23.80 -13.31
C LEU A 322 -1.19 24.06 -12.82
N TRP A 323 -0.97 23.91 -11.51
CA TRP A 323 0.30 24.18 -10.86
C TRP A 323 1.47 23.39 -11.44
N ARG A 324 2.68 23.96 -11.47
CA ARG A 324 3.83 23.32 -12.12
C ARG A 324 4.37 22.14 -11.33
N THR A 325 4.28 22.21 -10.00
CA THR A 325 4.84 21.20 -9.12
C THR A 325 3.79 20.60 -8.20
N VAL A 326 4.04 19.37 -7.76
CA VAL A 326 3.23 18.69 -6.73
C VAL A 326 3.14 19.55 -5.45
N ALA A 327 4.25 20.16 -5.04
CA ALA A 327 4.31 21.00 -3.85
C ALA A 327 3.40 22.22 -3.94
N GLU A 328 3.40 22.91 -5.09
CA GLU A 328 2.51 24.04 -5.34
C GLU A 328 1.04 23.61 -5.41
N ALA A 329 0.75 22.49 -6.08
CA ALA A 329 -0.61 21.95 -6.13
C ALA A 329 -1.14 21.59 -4.73
N VAL A 330 -0.34 20.91 -3.90
CA VAL A 330 -0.72 20.56 -2.52
C VAL A 330 -0.91 21.79 -1.65
N ALA A 331 -0.09 22.83 -1.83
CA ALA A 331 -0.18 24.06 -1.06
C ALA A 331 -1.41 24.91 -1.39
N ASN A 332 -1.83 24.93 -2.65
CA ASN A 332 -2.85 25.87 -3.14
C ASN A 332 -4.21 25.23 -3.43
N VAL A 333 -4.26 23.96 -3.83
CA VAL A 333 -5.52 23.32 -4.24
C VAL A 333 -6.31 22.87 -2.99
N PRO A 334 -7.56 23.32 -2.80
CA PRO A 334 -8.44 22.77 -1.76
C PRO A 334 -8.90 21.34 -2.11
N PRO A 335 -9.07 20.42 -1.12
CA PRO A 335 -9.53 19.05 -1.38
C PRO A 335 -10.83 18.97 -2.19
N GLU A 336 -11.81 19.81 -1.87
CA GLU A 336 -13.10 19.85 -2.59
C GLU A 336 -12.93 20.24 -4.07
N ALA A 337 -12.01 21.17 -4.36
CA ALA A 337 -11.71 21.58 -5.73
C ALA A 337 -10.97 20.46 -6.48
N ALA A 338 -10.02 19.78 -5.82
CA ALA A 338 -9.35 18.61 -6.38
C ALA A 338 -10.34 17.48 -6.72
N LYS A 339 -11.27 17.16 -5.81
CA LYS A 339 -12.30 16.13 -6.05
C LYS A 339 -13.21 16.51 -7.22
N ALA A 340 -13.65 17.77 -7.28
CA ALA A 340 -14.46 18.26 -8.39
C ALA A 340 -13.71 18.21 -9.73
N GLU A 341 -12.43 18.54 -9.74
CA GLU A 341 -11.58 18.44 -10.92
C GLU A 341 -11.37 17.00 -11.37
N MET A 342 -10.98 16.09 -10.46
CA MET A 342 -10.80 14.68 -10.78
C MET A 342 -12.08 14.06 -11.36
N ARG A 343 -13.24 14.40 -10.78
CA ARG A 343 -14.54 14.02 -11.30
C ARG A 343 -14.77 14.54 -12.72
N ALA A 344 -14.52 15.83 -12.96
CA ALA A 344 -14.69 16.45 -14.26
C ALA A 344 -13.81 15.78 -15.33
N GLN A 345 -12.60 15.33 -14.97
CA GLN A 345 -11.72 14.57 -15.86
C GLN A 345 -12.32 13.22 -16.24
N ILE A 346 -12.82 12.44 -15.27
CA ILE A 346 -13.46 11.15 -15.52
C ILE A 346 -14.72 11.32 -16.37
N ASP A 347 -15.60 12.27 -16.01
CA ASP A 347 -16.83 12.56 -16.73
C ASP A 347 -16.55 13.01 -18.17
N ARG A 348 -15.50 13.80 -18.38
CA ARG A 348 -15.11 14.25 -19.72
C ARG A 348 -14.59 13.09 -20.59
N ALA A 349 -13.84 12.15 -20.02
CA ALA A 349 -13.42 10.93 -20.72
C ALA A 349 -14.63 10.06 -21.11
N LEU A 350 -15.56 9.83 -20.18
CA LEU A 350 -16.79 9.07 -20.44
C LEU A 350 -17.66 9.74 -21.50
N ALA A 351 -17.83 11.07 -21.44
CA ALA A 351 -18.56 11.85 -22.44
C ALA A 351 -17.91 11.81 -23.83
N ALA A 352 -16.60 11.58 -23.90
CA ALA A 352 -15.85 11.38 -25.13
C ALA A 352 -15.99 9.94 -25.70
N GLY A 353 -16.71 9.06 -25.01
CA GLY A 353 -16.95 7.67 -25.41
C GLY A 353 -15.84 6.70 -25.02
N ILE A 354 -14.93 7.10 -24.12
CA ILE A 354 -13.90 6.21 -23.57
C ILE A 354 -14.55 5.33 -22.50
N ASP A 355 -14.40 4.01 -22.65
CA ASP A 355 -14.77 3.01 -21.64
C ASP A 355 -13.70 3.00 -20.54
N VAL A 356 -13.77 3.98 -19.62
CA VAL A 356 -12.75 4.17 -18.57
C VAL A 356 -12.60 2.89 -17.75
N THR A 357 -11.46 2.24 -17.84
CA THR A 357 -11.22 0.93 -17.23
C THR A 357 -10.50 0.99 -15.88
N HIS A 358 -9.78 2.08 -15.61
CA HIS A 358 -9.01 2.36 -14.39
C HIS A 358 -8.76 3.87 -14.26
N ILE A 359 -8.31 4.30 -13.09
CA ILE A 359 -7.78 5.65 -12.86
C ILE A 359 -6.40 5.57 -12.22
N ASP A 360 -5.51 6.46 -12.59
CA ASP A 360 -4.18 6.62 -12.00
C ASP A 360 -3.83 8.11 -11.94
N THR A 361 -2.56 8.47 -11.76
CA THR A 361 -2.17 9.83 -11.38
C THR A 361 -0.95 10.37 -12.10
N HIS A 362 -1.10 11.56 -12.68
CA HIS A 362 0.03 12.35 -13.16
C HIS A 362 0.87 12.86 -11.99
N MET A 363 2.17 12.57 -12.04
CA MET A 363 3.18 12.97 -11.04
C MET A 363 2.86 12.57 -9.59
N GLY A 364 1.87 11.69 -9.35
CA GLY A 364 1.48 11.26 -8.00
C GLY A 364 0.73 12.30 -7.15
N THR A 365 0.25 13.41 -7.74
CA THR A 365 -0.33 14.49 -6.92
C THR A 365 -1.60 14.05 -6.20
N VAL A 366 -2.49 13.28 -6.85
CA VAL A 366 -3.79 12.90 -6.25
C VAL A 366 -3.69 11.78 -5.20
N VAL A 367 -2.56 11.09 -5.13
CA VAL A 367 -2.28 10.08 -4.08
C VAL A 367 -1.60 10.69 -2.85
N HIS A 368 -1.36 12.00 -2.83
CA HIS A 368 -0.97 12.71 -1.62
C HIS A 368 -2.06 12.53 -0.54
N PRO A 369 -1.71 12.35 0.76
CA PRO A 369 -2.71 12.07 1.82
C PRO A 369 -3.89 13.06 1.89
N ARG A 370 -3.65 14.31 1.49
CA ARG A 370 -4.67 15.37 1.36
C ARG A 370 -5.81 15.04 0.39
N TYR A 371 -5.57 14.20 -0.61
CA TYR A 371 -6.52 13.89 -1.70
C TYR A 371 -6.80 12.39 -1.85
N LEU A 372 -6.01 11.52 -1.19
CA LEU A 372 -6.07 10.07 -1.36
C LEU A 372 -7.46 9.49 -1.11
N LEU A 373 -8.17 9.95 -0.07
CA LEU A 373 -9.53 9.46 0.22
C LEU A 373 -10.52 9.84 -0.88
N ASP A 374 -10.44 11.06 -1.40
CA ASP A 374 -11.30 11.52 -2.50
C ASP A 374 -11.02 10.77 -3.81
N TYR A 375 -9.75 10.46 -4.07
CA TYR A 375 -9.33 9.63 -5.20
C TYR A 375 -9.90 8.21 -5.10
N LEU A 376 -9.79 7.57 -3.92
CA LEU A 376 -10.34 6.23 -3.70
C LEU A 376 -11.87 6.22 -3.72
N ASP A 377 -12.53 7.27 -3.24
CA ASP A 377 -13.97 7.44 -3.33
C ASP A 377 -14.45 7.50 -4.78
N LEU A 378 -13.74 8.26 -5.63
CA LEU A 378 -14.03 8.31 -7.06
C LEU A 378 -13.81 6.95 -7.73
N ALA A 379 -12.76 6.22 -7.39
CA ALA A 379 -12.55 4.85 -7.88
C ALA A 379 -13.76 3.95 -7.60
N ARG A 380 -14.27 3.99 -6.36
CA ARG A 380 -15.46 3.24 -5.95
C ARG A 380 -16.72 3.69 -6.67
N GLU A 381 -16.92 5.01 -6.77
CA GLU A 381 -18.10 5.59 -7.39
C GLU A 381 -18.21 5.24 -8.87
N TYR A 382 -17.11 5.36 -9.61
CA TYR A 382 -17.04 5.01 -11.03
C TYR A 382 -16.81 3.51 -11.26
N ALA A 383 -16.68 2.72 -10.19
CA ALA A 383 -16.52 1.27 -10.23
C ALA A 383 -15.27 0.80 -11.01
N VAL A 384 -14.17 1.55 -10.88
CA VAL A 384 -12.89 1.31 -11.54
C VAL A 384 -11.76 1.09 -10.50
N PRO A 385 -10.74 0.27 -10.79
CA PRO A 385 -9.54 0.20 -9.97
C PRO A 385 -8.75 1.51 -10.01
N ALA A 386 -8.09 1.79 -8.88
CA ALA A 386 -7.19 2.90 -8.64
C ALA A 386 -5.80 2.36 -8.32
#